data_AF-A0A6P0SR35-F1
#
_entry.id   AF-A0A6P0SR35-F1
#
_cell.length_a   1.000
_cell.length_b   1.000
_cell.length_c   1.000
_cell.angle_alpha   90.00
_cell.angle_beta   90.00
_cell.angle_gamma   90.00
#
_symmetry.space_group_name_H-M   'P 1'
#
loop_
_entity.id
_entity.type
_entity.pdbx_description
1 polymer ?
#
loop_
_entity_poly.entity_id
_entity_poly.type
_entity_poly.pdbx_seq_one_letter_code
_entity_poly.pdbx_strand_id
1 'polypeptide(L)'
;MNPSVQSLIENDNDSLNQTNKPFPLENVERSIVEQFEQQVSRHGNRLAIGFPGQDLTYNALNQWANRIARAVLTKLGAGSEPVALLFETGPSMIAAMLGVLKAGKFY
;
A
#
# COMPACT_ATOMS: atom_id res chain seq x y z
N MET A 1 -44.28 20.23 16.03
CA MET A 1 -43.86 20.18 14.62
C MET A 1 -42.69 21.15 14.46
N ASN A 2 -41.45 20.65 14.47
CA ASN A 2 -40.40 21.22 13.62
C ASN A 2 -39.74 20.05 12.89
N PRO A 3 -40.33 19.61 11.77
CA PRO A 3 -39.89 18.44 11.02
C PRO A 3 -38.66 18.73 10.12
N SER A 4 -38.03 19.91 10.24
CA SER A 4 -37.02 20.39 9.28
C SER A 4 -35.56 20.19 9.70
N VAL A 5 -35.28 19.47 10.81
CA VAL A 5 -33.90 19.20 11.25
C VAL A 5 -33.48 17.73 11.03
N GLN A 6 -34.44 16.82 10.81
CA GLN A 6 -34.16 15.40 10.61
C GLN A 6 -33.62 15.08 9.20
N SER A 7 -33.82 15.96 8.22
CA SER A 7 -33.49 15.71 6.80
C SER A 7 -32.10 16.17 6.36
N LEU A 8 -31.25 16.68 7.28
CA LEU A 8 -29.92 17.22 6.94
C LEU A 8 -28.74 16.38 7.44
N ILE A 9 -28.97 15.19 8.00
CA ILE A 9 -27.88 14.31 8.48
C ILE A 9 -27.76 13.01 7.65
N GLU A 10 -28.73 12.70 6.79
CA GLU A 10 -28.73 11.42 6.05
C GLU A 10 -28.09 11.45 4.66
N ASN A 11 -27.56 12.58 4.17
CA ASN A 11 -27.29 12.73 2.72
C ASN A 11 -25.83 12.96 2.27
N ASP A 12 -24.80 12.64 3.07
CA ASP A 12 -23.41 12.87 2.61
C ASP A 12 -22.39 11.74 2.85
N ASN A 13 -22.79 10.56 3.33
CA ASN A 13 -21.85 9.43 3.50
C ASN A 13 -21.73 8.50 2.30
N ASP A 14 -22.63 8.57 1.31
CA ASP A 14 -22.61 7.69 0.14
C ASP A 14 -21.73 8.21 -1.01
N SER A 15 -21.32 9.48 -0.97
CA SER A 15 -20.46 10.06 -2.01
C SER A 15 -18.97 9.70 -1.84
N LEU A 16 -18.57 9.23 -0.66
CA LEU A 16 -17.17 8.93 -0.29
C LEU A 16 -16.71 7.50 -0.61
N ASN A 17 -17.60 6.62 -1.10
CA ASN A 17 -17.31 5.20 -1.26
C ASN A 17 -17.54 4.65 -2.68
N GLN A 18 -17.24 5.45 -3.71
CA GLN A 18 -17.32 5.03 -5.13
C GLN A 18 -16.33 3.89 -5.51
N THR A 19 -15.54 3.40 -4.56
CA THR A 19 -14.65 2.23 -4.71
C THR A 19 -15.28 0.91 -4.24
N ASN A 20 -16.59 0.89 -3.96
CA ASN A 20 -17.32 -0.30 -3.48
C ASN A 20 -17.50 -1.41 -4.54
N LYS A 21 -16.44 -1.72 -5.29
CA LYS A 21 -16.30 -3.02 -5.92
C LYS A 21 -15.92 -4.02 -4.83
N PRO A 22 -16.69 -5.10 -4.64
CA PRO A 22 -16.31 -6.16 -3.71
C PRO A 22 -14.88 -6.61 -4.01
N PHE A 23 -14.04 -6.66 -2.99
CA PHE A 23 -12.70 -7.23 -3.14
C PHE A 23 -12.87 -8.70 -3.54
N PRO A 24 -12.33 -9.16 -4.69
CA PRO A 24 -12.54 -10.52 -5.15
C PRO A 24 -12.02 -11.52 -4.10
N LEU A 25 -12.88 -12.43 -3.64
CA LEU A 25 -12.53 -13.37 -2.57
C LEU A 25 -11.32 -14.26 -2.92
N GLU A 26 -11.16 -14.57 -4.20
CA GLU A 26 -9.99 -15.26 -4.78
C GLU A 26 -8.64 -14.55 -4.52
N ASN A 27 -8.66 -13.25 -4.20
CA ASN A 27 -7.45 -12.49 -3.87
C ASN A 27 -7.18 -12.46 -2.36
N VAL A 28 -8.11 -12.87 -1.50
CA VAL A 28 -7.95 -12.82 -0.03
C VAL A 28 -6.88 -13.82 0.43
N GLU A 29 -6.66 -14.90 -0.32
CA GLU A 29 -5.62 -15.89 -0.03
C GLU A 29 -4.20 -15.42 -0.40
N ARG A 30 -4.08 -14.32 -1.15
CA ARG A 30 -2.78 -13.79 -1.60
C ARG A 30 -2.30 -12.68 -0.68
N SER A 31 -1.02 -12.73 -0.34
CA SER A 31 -0.37 -11.63 0.39
C SER A 31 -0.35 -10.34 -0.43
N ILE A 32 -0.28 -9.21 0.26
CA ILE A 32 -0.08 -7.88 -0.37
C ILE A 32 1.17 -7.90 -1.28
N VAL A 33 2.21 -8.61 -0.86
CA VAL A 33 3.46 -8.73 -1.62
C VAL A 33 3.23 -9.43 -2.95
N GLU A 34 2.55 -10.57 -2.96
CA GLU A 34 2.26 -11.33 -4.18
C GLU A 34 1.38 -10.52 -5.15
N GLN A 35 0.35 -9.85 -4.64
CA GLN A 35 -0.49 -9.01 -5.47
C GLN A 35 0.29 -7.84 -6.08
N PHE A 36 1.15 -7.20 -5.29
CA PHE A 36 2.02 -6.14 -5.77
C PHE A 36 2.97 -6.64 -6.85
N GLU A 37 3.62 -7.80 -6.66
CA GLU A 37 4.52 -8.37 -7.66
C GLU A 37 3.81 -8.76 -8.97
N GLN A 38 2.55 -9.21 -8.89
CA GLN A 38 1.73 -9.41 -10.08
C GLN A 38 1.47 -8.10 -10.84
N GLN A 39 1.20 -7.00 -10.13
CA GLN A 39 1.07 -5.69 -10.77
C GLN A 39 2.39 -5.24 -11.39
N VAL A 40 3.52 -5.47 -10.74
CA VAL A 40 4.85 -5.17 -11.30
C VAL A 40 5.10 -5.97 -12.57
N SER A 41 4.77 -7.27 -12.59
CA SER A 41 4.93 -8.10 -13.77
C SER A 41 4.06 -7.66 -14.95
N ARG A 42 2.82 -7.20 -14.69
CA ARG A 42 1.87 -6.77 -15.74
C ARG A 42 2.11 -5.33 -16.20
N HIS A 43 2.56 -4.47 -15.30
CA HIS A 43 2.51 -3.01 -15.45
C HIS A 43 3.81 -2.33 -15.01
N GLY A 44 4.95 -3.03 -15.05
CA GLY A 44 6.23 -2.56 -14.51
C GLY A 44 6.67 -1.17 -14.96
N ASN A 45 6.39 -0.77 -16.21
CA ASN A 45 6.75 0.54 -16.74
C ASN A 45 5.70 1.64 -16.49
N ARG A 46 4.54 1.30 -15.95
CA ARG A 46 3.51 2.29 -15.58
C ARG A 46 3.90 3.00 -14.29
N LEU A 47 3.46 4.24 -14.15
CA LEU A 47 3.59 5.02 -12.93
C LEU A 47 2.82 4.32 -11.79
N ALA A 48 3.51 4.07 -10.68
CA ALA A 48 2.95 3.52 -9.44
C ALA A 48 2.71 4.63 -8.40
N ILE A 49 3.65 5.57 -8.30
CA ILE A 49 3.57 6.71 -7.39
C ILE A 49 3.92 7.97 -8.18
N GLY A 50 2.98 8.92 -8.22
CA GLY A 50 3.27 10.30 -8.58
C GLY A 50 3.39 11.12 -7.31
N PHE A 51 4.54 11.73 -7.08
CA PHE A 51 4.79 12.60 -5.92
C PHE A 51 5.57 13.84 -6.38
N PRO A 52 5.33 15.05 -5.84
CA PRO A 52 6.03 16.24 -6.27
C PRO A 52 7.56 16.06 -6.27
N GLY A 53 8.16 16.19 -7.46
CA GLY A 53 9.61 16.04 -7.65
C GLY A 53 10.12 14.59 -7.70
N GLN A 54 9.25 13.58 -7.55
CA GLN A 54 9.65 12.19 -7.64
C GLN A 54 8.52 11.26 -8.11
N ASP A 55 8.67 10.78 -9.34
CA ASP A 55 7.80 9.77 -9.92
C ASP A 55 8.48 8.39 -9.88
N LEU A 56 7.72 7.36 -9.49
CA LEU A 56 8.20 5.98 -9.50
C LEU A 56 7.29 5.09 -10.31
N THR A 57 7.89 4.33 -11.23
CA THR A 57 7.20 3.21 -11.89
C THR A 57 7.06 2.02 -10.94
N TYR A 58 6.18 1.07 -11.27
CA TYR A 58 6.07 -0.19 -10.52
C TYR A 58 7.40 -0.93 -10.42
N ASN A 59 8.19 -0.97 -11.49
CA ASN A 59 9.52 -1.58 -11.49
C ASN A 59 10.49 -0.83 -10.55
N ALA A 60 10.54 0.50 -10.62
CA ALA A 60 11.42 1.30 -9.77
C ALA A 60 11.08 1.15 -8.28
N LEU A 61 9.79 1.19 -7.95
CA LEU A 61 9.30 0.98 -6.59
C LEU A 61 9.63 -0.43 -6.09
N ASN A 62 9.39 -1.47 -6.90
CA ASN A 62 9.68 -2.85 -6.52
C ASN A 62 11.19 -3.09 -6.31
N GLN A 63 12.04 -2.51 -7.16
CA GLN A 63 13.49 -2.60 -6.98
C GLN A 63 13.95 -1.94 -5.68
N TRP A 64 13.39 -0.78 -5.33
CA TRP A 64 13.70 -0.11 -4.08
C TRP A 64 13.23 -0.94 -2.87
N ALA A 65 11.99 -1.41 -2.89
CA ALA A 65 11.44 -2.27 -1.84
C ALA A 65 12.25 -3.56 -1.66
N ASN A 66 12.69 -4.20 -2.75
CA ASN A 66 13.55 -5.39 -2.71
C ASN A 66 14.91 -5.11 -2.07
N ARG A 67 15.50 -3.94 -2.31
CA ARG A 67 16.75 -3.53 -1.66
C ARG A 67 16.55 -3.35 -0.15
N ILE A 68 15.45 -2.74 0.25
CA ILE A 68 15.10 -2.57 1.67
C ILE A 68 14.88 -3.94 2.32
N ALA A 69 14.11 -4.84 1.68
CA ALA A 69 13.85 -6.18 2.19
C ALA A 69 15.15 -6.96 2.47
N ARG A 70 16.11 -6.92 1.53
CA ARG A 70 17.42 -7.54 1.71
C ARG A 70 18.20 -6.92 2.86
N ALA A 71 18.15 -5.59 3.02
CA ALA A 71 18.80 -4.91 4.13
C ALA A 71 18.18 -5.30 5.48
N VAL A 72 16.85 -5.37 5.57
CA VAL A 72 16.12 -5.81 6.76
C VAL A 72 16.50 -7.25 7.12
N LEU A 73 16.45 -8.18 6.16
CA LEU A 73 16.85 -9.57 6.35
C LEU A 73 18.31 -9.71 6.81
N THR A 74 19.21 -8.88 6.26
CA THR A 74 20.63 -8.88 6.65
C THR A 74 20.81 -8.42 8.10
N LYS A 75 19.99 -7.48 8.56
CA LYS A 75 20.13 -6.89 9.91
C LYS A 75 19.42 -7.68 11.00
N LEU A 76 18.26 -8.24 10.69
CA LEU A 76 17.37 -8.84 11.68
C LEU A 76 17.15 -10.35 11.48
N GLY A 77 17.62 -10.91 10.36
CA GLY A 77 17.40 -12.31 10.02
C GLY A 77 15.96 -12.61 9.58
N ALA A 78 15.63 -13.90 9.49
CA ALA A 78 14.37 -14.41 8.94
C ALA A 78 13.21 -14.47 9.96
N GLY A 79 13.35 -13.83 11.12
CA GLY A 79 12.28 -13.77 12.12
C GLY A 79 11.04 -13.02 11.65
N SER A 80 9.95 -13.13 12.41
CA SER A 80 8.71 -12.39 12.17
C SER A 80 8.46 -11.42 13.34
N GLU A 81 9.22 -10.33 13.36
CA GLU A 81 9.12 -9.27 14.35
C GLU A 81 8.64 -7.94 13.73
N PRO A 82 8.01 -7.05 14.52
CA PRO A 82 7.58 -5.75 14.04
C PRO A 82 8.76 -4.82 13.71
N VAL A 83 8.62 -4.02 12.66
CA VAL A 83 9.59 -2.99 12.25
C VAL A 83 8.93 -1.61 12.29
N ALA A 84 9.33 -0.77 13.24
CA ALA A 84 8.83 0.60 13.29
C ALA A 84 9.33 1.42 12.08
N LEU A 85 8.41 2.12 11.42
CA LEU A 85 8.70 3.00 10.28
C LEU A 85 8.48 4.47 10.68
N LEU A 86 9.55 5.27 10.60
CA LEU A 86 9.50 6.72 10.82
C LEU A 86 9.97 7.43 9.56
N PHE A 87 9.02 7.98 8.80
CA PHE A 87 9.25 8.64 7.52
C PHE A 87 8.31 9.83 7.38
N GLU A 88 8.75 10.82 6.61
CA GLU A 88 7.82 11.80 6.04
C GLU A 88 6.96 11.13 4.95
N THR A 89 5.79 11.70 4.67
CA THR A 89 4.92 11.23 3.60
C THR A 89 5.64 11.36 2.26
N GLY A 90 5.80 10.24 1.55
CA GLY A 90 6.42 10.23 0.24
C GLY A 90 6.74 8.83 -0.29
N PRO A 91 7.39 8.74 -1.46
CA PRO A 91 7.68 7.45 -2.11
C PRO A 91 8.56 6.52 -1.27
N SER A 92 9.44 7.08 -0.43
CA SER A 92 10.29 6.33 0.50
C SER A 92 9.49 5.56 1.55
N MET A 93 8.42 6.16 2.10
CA MET A 93 7.54 5.52 3.07
C MET A 93 6.90 4.26 2.47
N ILE A 94 6.34 4.38 1.26
CA ILE A 94 5.71 3.25 0.57
C ILE A 94 6.74 2.16 0.23
N ALA A 95 7.93 2.54 -0.25
CA ALA A 95 9.00 1.60 -0.51
C ALA A 95 9.43 0.85 0.76
N ALA A 96 9.48 1.54 1.90
CA ALA A 96 9.82 0.94 3.19
C ALA A 96 8.75 -0.04 3.68
N MET A 97 7.47 0.34 3.62
CA MET A 97 6.34 -0.55 3.96
C MET A 97 6.38 -1.84 3.13
N LEU A 98 6.51 -1.72 1.79
CA LEU A 98 6.62 -2.88 0.90
C LEU A 98 7.90 -3.69 1.19
N GLY A 99 9.01 -3.03 1.51
CA GLY A 99 10.28 -3.69 1.84
C GLY A 99 10.20 -4.53 3.10
N VAL A 100 9.52 -4.04 4.15
CA VAL A 100 9.29 -4.80 5.39
C VAL A 100 8.41 -6.02 5.12
N LEU A 101 7.31 -5.86 4.39
CA LEU A 101 6.43 -6.98 4.04
C LEU A 101 7.15 -8.04 3.20
N LYS A 102 7.96 -7.61 2.22
CA LYS A 102 8.79 -8.50 1.40
C LYS A 102 9.87 -9.23 2.19
N ALA A 103 10.28 -8.71 3.34
CA ALA A 103 11.18 -9.40 4.25
C ALA A 103 10.47 -10.44 5.14
N GLY A 104 9.15 -10.65 4.97
CA GLY A 104 8.36 -11.55 5.81
C GLY A 104 8.06 -10.98 7.21
N LYS A 105 8.16 -9.66 7.36
CA LYS A 105 7.92 -8.93 8.63
C LYS A 105 6.70 -8.02 8.50
N PHE A 106 6.30 -7.40 9.60
CA PHE A 106 5.20 -6.44 9.67
C PHE A 106 5.67 -5.12 10.28
N TYR A 107 4.96 -4.02 10.03
CA TYR A 107 5.25 -2.69 10.56
C TYR A 107 4.07 -2.15 11.35
#